data_AF-A0A1F6PIF3-F1
#
_entry.id   AF-A0A1F6PIF3-F1
#
_cell.length_a   1.000
_cell.length_b   1.000
_cell.length_c   1.000
_cell.angle_alpha   90.00
_cell.angle_beta   90.00
_cell.angle_gamma   90.00
#
_symmetry.space_group_name_H-M   'P 1'
#
loop_
_entity.id
_entity.type
_entity.pdbx_description
1 polymer ?
#
loop_
_entity_poly.entity_id
_entity_poly.type
_entity_poly.pdbx_seq_one_letter_code
_entity_poly.pdbx_strand_id
1 'polypeptide(L)'
;MQVKSARNNKVFVAEPHSGIITVFDSEGTQIRSFGGITKANEDGRFTNGNNGYAISHLIIDSEQNIYVSDIGRNRIQKFNPEGEFITSFNCFSNMDRHTINLAIDNENYLYVTNLDTGVIKKFDKEGKFQCDIDAPACDDTHLFITIDIEEDYEEELRHEEESLSVSKFLDTIMKYFEPTLRLLHFNYK
;
A
#
# COMPACT_ATOMS: atom_id res chain seq x y z
N MET A 1 -3.99 0.59 -11.17
CA MET A 1 -5.23 0.10 -10.54
C MET A 1 -4.81 -0.84 -9.43
N GLN A 2 -5.49 -0.86 -8.29
CA GLN A 2 -5.18 -1.80 -7.21
C GLN A 2 -6.41 -2.59 -6.82
N VAL A 3 -6.21 -3.87 -6.52
CA VAL A 3 -7.27 -4.79 -6.08
C VAL A 3 -6.86 -5.37 -4.73
N LYS A 4 -7.80 -5.42 -3.78
CA LYS A 4 -7.62 -6.06 -2.47
C LYS A 4 -8.87 -6.84 -2.08
N SER A 5 -8.68 -8.10 -1.71
CA SER A 5 -9.73 -8.93 -1.12
C SER A 5 -9.81 -8.75 0.39
N ALA A 6 -11.03 -8.73 0.91
CA ALA A 6 -11.33 -8.70 2.33
C ALA A 6 -11.86 -10.05 2.83
N ARG A 7 -11.71 -10.36 4.13
CA ARG A 7 -12.18 -11.62 4.74
C ARG A 7 -13.71 -11.82 4.69
N ASN A 8 -14.46 -10.78 4.35
CA ASN A 8 -15.92 -10.79 4.20
C ASN A 8 -16.39 -11.05 2.76
N ASN A 9 -15.55 -11.66 1.92
CA ASN A 9 -15.81 -11.93 0.49
C ASN A 9 -16.10 -10.66 -0.34
N LYS A 10 -15.63 -9.51 0.12
CA LYS A 10 -15.68 -8.26 -0.67
C LYS A 10 -14.34 -8.04 -1.36
N VAL A 11 -14.40 -7.47 -2.55
CA VAL A 11 -13.23 -7.04 -3.32
C VAL A 11 -13.26 -5.53 -3.43
N PHE A 12 -12.16 -4.87 -3.07
CA PHE A 12 -11.97 -3.43 -3.15
C PHE A 12 -11.07 -3.11 -4.34
N VAL A 13 -11.57 -2.30 -5.27
CA VAL A 13 -10.83 -1.82 -6.43
C VAL A 13 -10.62 -0.33 -6.31
N ALA A 14 -9.35 0.08 -6.22
CA ALA A 14 -8.95 1.46 -6.14
C ALA A 14 -8.58 1.99 -7.53
N GLU A 15 -9.25 3.06 -7.95
CA GLU A 15 -8.98 3.80 -9.18
C GLU A 15 -8.06 5.00 -8.89
N PRO A 16 -6.77 4.92 -9.25
CA PRO A 16 -5.76 5.85 -8.74
C PRO A 16 -5.97 7.32 -9.11
N HIS A 17 -6.48 7.60 -10.31
CA HIS A 17 -6.67 8.97 -10.82
C HIS A 17 -7.93 9.64 -10.28
N SER A 18 -9.03 8.87 -10.18
CA SER A 18 -10.32 9.36 -9.70
C SER A 18 -10.41 9.37 -8.17
N GLY A 19 -9.52 8.61 -7.50
CA GLY A 19 -9.56 8.41 -6.05
C GLY A 19 -10.80 7.63 -5.60
N ILE A 20 -11.50 6.97 -6.52
CA ILE A 20 -12.68 6.17 -6.22
C ILE A 20 -12.23 4.78 -5.79
N ILE A 21 -12.83 4.29 -4.71
CA ILE A 21 -12.74 2.90 -4.29
C ILE A 21 -14.10 2.26 -4.53
N THR A 22 -14.14 1.25 -5.38
CA THR A 22 -15.35 0.49 -5.70
C THR A 22 -15.29 -0.86 -5.00
N VAL A 23 -16.41 -1.26 -4.40
CA VAL A 23 -16.54 -2.49 -3.63
C VAL A 23 -17.43 -3.45 -4.41
N PHE A 24 -16.94 -4.65 -4.64
CA PHE A 24 -17.64 -5.76 -5.28
C PHE A 24 -17.86 -6.91 -4.29
N ASP A 25 -18.84 -7.76 -4.56
CA ASP A 25 -18.91 -9.09 -3.95
C ASP A 25 -18.00 -10.09 -4.67
N SER A 26 -17.97 -11.33 -4.19
CA SER A 26 -17.17 -12.41 -4.77
C SER A 26 -17.59 -12.82 -6.18
N GLU A 27 -18.81 -12.47 -6.60
CA GLU A 27 -19.34 -12.77 -7.93
C GLU A 27 -19.08 -11.62 -8.93
N GLY A 28 -18.40 -10.55 -8.49
CA GLY A 28 -18.10 -9.38 -9.30
C GLY A 28 -19.25 -8.39 -9.44
N THR A 29 -20.30 -8.50 -8.63
CA THR A 29 -21.38 -7.51 -8.60
C THR A 29 -20.94 -6.29 -7.79
N GLN A 30 -21.06 -5.10 -8.38
CA GLN A 30 -20.76 -3.85 -7.67
C GLN A 30 -21.78 -3.61 -6.56
N ILE A 31 -21.28 -3.47 -5.33
CA ILE A 31 -22.09 -3.19 -4.13
C ILE A 31 -22.21 -1.69 -3.92
N ARG A 32 -21.08 -0.96 -3.94
CA ARG A 32 -20.99 0.48 -3.67
C ARG A 32 -19.66 1.06 -4.11
N SER A 33 -19.53 2.38 -4.04
CA SER A 33 -18.24 3.08 -4.17
C SER A 33 -18.15 4.22 -3.16
N PHE A 34 -16.93 4.58 -2.77
CA PHE A 34 -16.63 5.69 -1.87
C PHE A 34 -15.33 6.39 -2.29
N GLY A 35 -15.01 7.51 -1.65
CA GLY A 35 -13.85 8.32 -2.01
C GLY A 35 -14.16 9.38 -3.06
N GLY A 36 -13.24 9.55 -4.00
CA GLY A 36 -13.30 10.52 -5.08
C GLY A 36 -12.43 11.75 -4.84
N ILE A 37 -11.99 12.40 -5.91
CA ILE A 37 -11.17 13.61 -5.83
C ILE A 37 -11.93 14.82 -5.26
N THR A 38 -11.23 15.67 -4.54
CA THR A 38 -11.66 17.00 -4.09
C THR A 38 -10.50 17.98 -4.27
N LYS A 39 -10.77 19.29 -4.22
CA LYS A 39 -9.72 20.32 -4.07
C LYS A 39 -9.57 20.76 -2.61
N ALA A 40 -10.61 20.55 -1.81
CA ALA A 40 -10.65 20.93 -0.40
C ALA A 40 -9.88 19.93 0.47
N ASN A 41 -9.66 20.28 1.74
CA ASN A 41 -9.23 19.31 2.75
C ASN A 41 -10.48 18.69 3.38
N GLU A 42 -11.00 17.67 2.71
CA GLU A 42 -12.25 17.02 3.07
C GLU A 42 -11.96 15.57 3.47
N ASP A 43 -12.59 15.16 4.57
CA ASP A 43 -12.48 13.81 5.09
C ASP A 43 -13.19 12.82 4.16
N GLY A 44 -12.54 11.68 3.92
CA GLY A 44 -13.03 10.67 3.00
C GLY A 44 -12.90 11.01 1.52
N ARG A 45 -12.24 12.12 1.16
CA ARG A 45 -11.95 12.53 -0.22
C ARG A 45 -10.45 12.72 -0.44
N PHE A 46 -10.00 12.55 -1.69
CA PHE A 46 -8.57 12.54 -2.03
C PHE A 46 -8.17 13.75 -2.86
N THR A 47 -6.89 14.10 -2.86
CA THR A 47 -6.36 15.18 -3.68
C THR A 47 -5.30 14.69 -4.64
N ASN A 48 -5.31 15.23 -5.86
CA ASN A 48 -4.30 14.87 -6.85
C ASN A 48 -2.90 15.34 -6.44
N GLY A 49 -1.94 14.42 -6.52
CA GLY A 49 -0.53 14.70 -6.59
C GLY A 49 -0.14 15.41 -7.88
N ASN A 50 1.15 15.78 -7.97
CA ASN A 50 1.69 16.45 -9.16
C ASN A 50 1.67 15.54 -10.41
N ASN A 51 1.65 14.22 -10.21
CA ASN A 51 1.59 13.20 -11.24
C ASN A 51 0.14 12.89 -11.71
N GLY A 52 -0.87 13.60 -11.20
CA GLY A 52 -2.27 13.40 -11.57
C GLY A 52 -2.98 12.28 -10.81
N TYR A 53 -2.27 11.47 -10.02
CA TYR A 53 -2.86 10.44 -9.18
C TYR A 53 -3.37 11.02 -7.87
N ALA A 54 -4.55 10.60 -7.41
CA ALA A 54 -5.11 10.99 -6.12
C ALA A 54 -4.75 9.99 -5.02
N ILE A 55 -4.70 8.71 -5.35
CA ILE A 55 -4.32 7.62 -4.46
C ILE A 55 -3.22 6.77 -5.10
N SER A 56 -2.25 6.30 -4.31
CA SER A 56 -1.18 5.40 -4.77
C SER A 56 -1.30 3.99 -4.22
N HIS A 57 -1.84 3.84 -3.00
CA HIS A 57 -1.91 2.55 -2.32
C HIS A 57 -3.17 2.38 -1.47
N LEU A 58 -3.65 1.14 -1.39
CA LEU A 58 -4.73 0.67 -0.53
C LEU A 58 -4.32 -0.63 0.16
N ILE A 59 -4.50 -0.71 1.47
CA ILE A 59 -4.37 -1.95 2.25
C ILE A 59 -5.53 -2.11 3.23
N ILE A 60 -5.67 -3.32 3.78
CA ILE A 60 -6.74 -3.68 4.70
C ILE A 60 -6.11 -4.29 5.96
N ASP A 61 -6.52 -3.83 7.14
CA ASP A 61 -6.05 -4.35 8.42
C ASP A 61 -6.81 -5.61 8.87
N SER A 62 -6.40 -6.24 9.97
CA SER A 62 -7.06 -7.45 10.48
C SER A 62 -8.50 -7.23 10.95
N GLU A 63 -8.86 -5.97 11.27
CA GLU A 63 -10.20 -5.53 11.66
C GLU A 63 -11.04 -5.12 10.43
N GLN A 64 -10.52 -5.34 9.22
CA GLN A 64 -11.14 -5.02 7.94
C GLN A 64 -11.27 -3.51 7.64
N ASN A 65 -10.57 -2.65 8.40
CA ASN A 65 -10.47 -1.24 8.07
C ASN A 65 -9.56 -1.05 6.85
N ILE A 66 -9.87 -0.02 6.07
CA ILE A 66 -9.23 0.25 4.79
C ILE A 66 -8.35 1.48 4.95
N TYR A 67 -7.07 1.36 4.61
CA TYR A 67 -6.12 2.46 4.65
C TYR A 67 -5.77 2.85 3.22
N VAL A 68 -5.94 4.13 2.89
CA VAL A 68 -5.71 4.66 1.56
C VAL A 68 -4.79 5.87 1.64
N SER A 69 -3.74 5.89 0.81
CA SER A 69 -2.83 7.04 0.69
C SER A 69 -3.49 8.17 -0.10
N ASP A 70 -3.42 9.41 0.40
CA ASP A 70 -3.80 10.64 -0.32
C ASP A 70 -2.52 11.37 -0.75
N ILE A 71 -2.14 11.20 -2.02
CA ILE A 71 -0.87 11.69 -2.58
C ILE A 71 -0.78 13.21 -2.48
N GLY A 72 -1.86 13.93 -2.80
CA GLY A 72 -1.84 15.38 -2.84
C GLY A 72 -1.64 16.06 -1.48
N ARG A 73 -1.80 15.30 -0.40
CA ARG A 73 -1.75 15.77 1.00
C ARG A 73 -0.75 15.02 1.87
N ASN A 74 -0.02 14.04 1.33
CA ASN A 74 0.88 13.17 2.10
C ASN A 74 0.27 12.63 3.40
N ARG A 75 -1.02 12.25 3.33
CA ARG A 75 -1.77 11.70 4.46
C ARG A 75 -2.25 10.30 4.15
N ILE A 76 -2.47 9.52 5.19
CA ILE A 76 -3.19 8.25 5.12
C ILE A 76 -4.59 8.50 5.66
N GLN A 77 -5.60 8.00 4.96
CA GLN A 77 -6.98 8.01 5.42
C GLN A 77 -7.41 6.58 5.76
N LYS A 78 -8.04 6.42 6.92
CA LYS A 78 -8.61 5.16 7.39
C LYS A 78 -10.12 5.20 7.25
N PHE A 79 -10.68 4.13 6.70
CA PHE A 79 -12.11 3.91 6.54
C PHE A 79 -12.53 2.62 7.22
N ASN A 80 -13.79 2.55 7.67
CA ASN A 80 -14.36 1.30 8.14
C ASN A 80 -14.67 0.35 6.95
N PRO A 81 -15.03 -0.93 7.20
CA PRO A 81 -15.34 -1.88 6.14
C PRO A 81 -16.49 -1.43 5.22
N GLU A 82 -17.37 -0.54 5.69
CA GLU A 82 -18.50 0.04 4.97
C GLU A 82 -18.06 1.18 4.03
N GLY A 83 -16.84 1.69 4.16
CA GLY A 83 -16.30 2.79 3.36
C GLY A 83 -16.54 4.17 3.96
N GLU A 84 -16.94 4.23 5.24
CA GLU A 84 -17.11 5.47 6.00
C GLU A 84 -15.76 5.90 6.57
N PHE A 85 -15.46 7.20 6.49
CA PHE A 85 -14.24 7.77 7.03
C PHE A 85 -14.18 7.61 8.56
N ILE A 86 -13.03 7.16 9.07
CA ILE A 86 -12.75 7.08 10.51
C ILE A 86 -11.81 8.21 10.93
N THR A 87 -10.63 8.29 10.30
CA THR A 87 -9.58 9.23 10.68
C THR A 87 -8.58 9.43 9.54
N SER A 88 -7.75 10.47 9.66
CA SER A 88 -6.57 10.63 8.82
C SER A 88 -5.38 11.15 9.61
N PHE A 89 -4.18 10.87 9.12
CA PHE A 89 -2.94 11.35 9.70
C PHE A 89 -1.90 11.64 8.62
N ASN A 90 -1.12 12.69 8.83
CA ASN A 90 -0.03 13.05 7.94
C ASN A 90 1.15 12.11 8.19
N CYS A 91 1.76 11.60 7.13
CA CYS A 91 2.91 10.70 7.24
C CYS A 91 4.23 11.38 6.84
N PHE A 92 4.17 12.35 5.92
CA PHE A 92 5.31 13.16 5.49
C PHE A 92 4.95 14.65 5.46
N SER A 93 5.95 15.52 5.31
CA SER A 93 5.72 16.95 5.16
C SER A 93 4.99 17.23 3.84
N ASN A 94 4.16 18.28 3.80
CA ASN A 94 3.38 18.62 2.61
C ASN A 94 4.18 19.27 1.47
N MET A 95 5.50 19.39 1.63
CA MET A 95 6.32 20.16 0.69
C MET A 95 6.54 19.43 -0.63
N ASP A 96 6.47 18.10 -0.62
CA ASP A 96 6.67 17.26 -1.79
C ASP A 96 5.56 16.21 -1.83
N ARG A 97 4.64 16.30 -2.79
CA ARG A 97 3.49 15.38 -2.94
C ARG A 97 3.98 14.02 -3.44
N HIS A 98 4.40 13.18 -2.51
CA HIS A 98 5.16 11.96 -2.75
C HIS A 98 4.27 10.79 -3.12
N THR A 99 4.82 9.84 -3.88
CA THR A 99 4.18 8.53 -4.02
C THR A 99 4.39 7.76 -2.72
N ILE A 100 3.28 7.41 -2.06
CA ILE A 100 3.30 6.72 -0.78
C ILE A 100 2.90 5.27 -0.96
N ASN A 101 3.69 4.36 -0.40
CA ASN A 101 3.36 2.94 -0.31
C ASN A 101 3.05 2.55 1.15
N LEU A 102 2.21 1.54 1.33
CA LEU A 102 1.71 1.07 2.61
C LEU A 102 1.91 -0.43 2.74
N ALA A 103 2.46 -0.85 3.87
CA ALA A 103 2.42 -2.24 4.35
C ALA A 103 1.88 -2.26 5.78
N ILE A 104 1.31 -3.39 6.19
CA ILE A 104 0.79 -3.60 7.53
C ILE A 104 1.26 -4.96 8.04
N ASP A 105 1.67 -5.02 9.31
CA ASP A 105 2.03 -6.28 9.94
C ASP A 105 0.84 -6.92 10.66
N ASN A 106 1.08 -8.10 11.24
CA ASN A 106 0.06 -8.87 11.95
C ASN A 106 -0.41 -8.22 13.26
N GLU A 107 0.30 -7.21 13.75
CA GLU A 107 -0.06 -6.40 14.93
C GLU A 107 -0.80 -5.11 14.54
N ASN A 108 -1.05 -4.92 13.24
CA ASN A 108 -1.65 -3.73 12.63
C ASN A 108 -0.80 -2.46 12.76
N TYR A 109 0.51 -2.57 12.91
CA TYR A 109 1.38 -1.43 12.66
C TYR A 109 1.48 -1.17 11.16
N LEU A 110 1.34 0.10 10.82
CA LEU A 110 1.41 0.58 9.45
C LEU A 110 2.82 1.08 9.13
N TYR A 111 3.38 0.58 8.05
CA TYR A 111 4.66 1.00 7.50
C TYR A 111 4.39 1.83 6.26
N VAL A 112 4.73 3.11 6.35
CA VAL A 112 4.46 4.11 5.31
C VAL A 112 5.79 4.52 4.71
N THR A 113 5.96 4.26 3.41
CA THR A 113 7.19 4.55 2.69
C THR A 113 6.96 5.67 1.69
N ASN A 114 7.89 6.63 1.68
CA ASN A 114 8.02 7.59 0.60
C ASN A 114 8.93 6.99 -0.49
N LEU A 115 8.36 6.68 -1.64
CA LEU A 115 9.10 6.02 -2.72
C LEU A 115 10.17 6.90 -3.36
N ASP A 116 10.07 8.22 -3.23
CA ASP A 116 11.06 9.15 -3.81
C ASP A 116 12.31 9.25 -2.93
N THR A 117 12.15 9.15 -1.61
CA THR A 117 13.25 9.32 -0.65
C THR A 117 13.72 8.02 -0.01
N GLY A 118 12.95 6.95 -0.12
CA GLY A 118 13.22 5.66 0.53
C GLY A 118 12.94 5.64 2.04
N VAL A 119 12.50 6.76 2.63
CA VAL A 119 12.22 6.83 4.07
C VAL A 119 11.00 5.99 4.42
N ILE A 120 11.16 5.10 5.40
CA ILE A 120 10.09 4.24 5.94
C ILE A 120 9.75 4.69 7.36
N LYS A 121 8.46 4.89 7.62
CA LYS A 121 7.94 5.29 8.93
C LYS A 121 6.94 4.27 9.45
N LYS A 122 7.04 3.94 10.74
CA LYS A 122 6.09 3.09 11.44
C LYS A 122 5.05 3.91 12.20
N PHE A 123 3.80 3.52 12.08
CA PHE A 123 2.65 4.09 12.80
C PHE A 123 1.86 2.97 13.47
N ASP A 124 1.25 3.24 14.61
CA ASP A 124 0.26 2.33 15.19
C ASP A 124 -1.08 2.40 14.44
N LYS A 125 -2.02 1.53 14.83
CA LYS A 125 -3.33 1.41 14.17
C LYS A 125 -4.21 2.66 14.32
N GLU A 126 -3.92 3.51 15.31
CA GLU A 126 -4.54 4.82 15.53
C GLU A 126 -3.89 5.92 14.67
N GLY A 127 -2.79 5.65 13.98
CA GLY A 127 -2.09 6.59 13.09
C GLY A 127 -1.05 7.45 13.81
N LYS A 128 -0.62 7.06 15.01
CA LYS A 128 0.43 7.75 15.76
C LYS A 128 1.81 7.19 15.37
N PHE A 129 2.69 8.12 15.01
CA PHE A 129 4.08 7.82 14.64
C PHE A 129 4.85 7.16 15.79
N GLN A 130 5.60 6.12 15.47
CA GLN A 130 6.45 5.38 16.41
C GLN A 130 7.94 5.69 16.15
N CYS A 131 8.43 5.37 14.95
CA CYS A 131 9.82 5.57 14.55
C CYS A 131 10.00 5.56 13.03
N ASP A 132 11.15 6.06 12.57
CA ASP A 132 11.68 5.76 11.25
C ASP A 132 12.41 4.40 11.33
N ILE A 133 12.23 3.50 10.36
CA ILE A 133 12.73 2.11 10.45
C ILE A 133 14.26 2.04 10.52
N ASP A 134 14.98 2.99 9.92
CA ASP A 134 16.45 3.06 9.98
C ASP A 134 16.99 3.80 11.22
N ALA A 135 16.10 4.22 12.14
CA ALA A 135 16.52 4.89 13.37
C ALA A 135 16.88 3.87 14.46
N PRO A 136 17.90 4.12 15.30
CA PRO A 136 18.27 3.25 16.42
C PRO A 136 17.15 2.95 17.43
N ALA A 137 16.06 3.72 17.39
CA ALA A 137 14.89 3.55 18.24
C ALA A 137 13.87 2.53 17.67
N CYS A 138 14.06 2.06 16.43
CA CYS A 138 13.17 1.13 15.76
C CYS A 138 13.78 -0.29 15.83
N ASP A 139 13.32 -1.10 16.79
CA ASP A 139 13.79 -2.48 17.00
C ASP A 139 12.98 -3.50 16.16
N ASP A 140 12.67 -3.13 14.91
CA ASP A 140 11.91 -3.98 13.99
C ASP A 140 12.85 -4.70 13.02
N THR A 141 13.22 -5.93 13.39
CA THR A 141 14.06 -6.83 12.57
C THR A 141 13.28 -7.62 11.50
N HIS A 142 11.98 -7.38 11.38
CA HIS A 142 11.07 -8.13 10.50
C HIS A 142 10.22 -7.20 9.63
N LEU A 143 10.85 -6.43 8.76
CA LEU A 143 10.12 -5.72 7.71
C LEU A 143 9.69 -6.73 6.64
N PHE A 144 8.44 -7.21 6.73
CA PHE A 144 7.81 -7.97 5.66
C PHE A 144 7.33 -6.98 4.59
N ILE A 145 8.15 -6.72 3.59
CA ILE A 145 7.69 -6.06 2.37
C ILE A 145 6.91 -7.12 1.58
N THR A 146 5.59 -7.13 1.72
CA THR A 146 4.73 -7.87 0.80
C THR A 146 4.75 -7.15 -0.53
N ILE A 147 5.60 -7.60 -1.45
CA ILE A 147 5.39 -7.32 -2.86
C ILE A 147 4.26 -8.27 -3.26
N ASP A 148 3.04 -7.78 -3.39
CA ASP A 148 1.98 -8.52 -4.08
C ASP A 148 2.43 -8.64 -5.54
N ILE A 149 3.09 -9.74 -5.85
CA ILE A 149 3.22 -10.21 -7.21
C ILE A 149 1.96 -11.04 -7.44
N GLU A 150 0.98 -10.48 -8.16
CA GLU A 150 -0.10 -11.28 -8.73
C GLU A 150 0.55 -12.25 -9.73
N GLU A 151 0.87 -13.47 -9.28
CA GLU A 151 1.14 -14.59 -10.17
C GLU A 151 -0.19 -15.01 -10.77
N ASP A 152 -0.39 -14.71 -12.05
CA ASP A 152 -1.50 -15.26 -12.79
C ASP A 152 -0.97 -15.88 -14.10
N TYR A 153 -1.24 -17.19 -14.21
CA TYR A 153 -1.17 -18.12 -15.35
C TYR A 153 0.14 -18.87 -15.66
N GLU A 154 0.11 -20.15 -15.28
CA GLU A 154 0.76 -21.24 -16.02
C GLU A 154 0.21 -21.32 -17.45
N GLU A 155 1.08 -21.18 -18.47
CA GLU A 155 1.24 -22.17 -19.54
C GLU A 155 2.53 -21.91 -20.36
N GLU A 156 3.37 -22.93 -20.39
CA GLU A 156 4.54 -23.24 -21.22
C GLU A 156 5.10 -22.28 -22.31
N LEU A 157 6.44 -22.15 -22.26
CA LEU A 157 7.42 -22.09 -23.37
C LEU A 157 7.70 -20.76 -24.11
N ARG A 158 8.74 -20.01 -23.67
CA ARG A 158 10.09 -19.95 -24.30
C ARG A 158 10.89 -18.67 -23.97
N HIS A 159 12.18 -18.91 -23.68
CA HIS A 159 13.35 -18.04 -23.81
C HIS A 159 13.67 -17.02 -22.70
N GLU A 160 14.53 -17.48 -21.79
CA GLU A 160 15.71 -16.89 -21.09
C GLU A 160 15.92 -15.36 -20.93
N GLU A 161 15.27 -14.46 -21.66
CA GLU A 161 15.49 -13.01 -21.56
C GLU A 161 14.75 -12.35 -20.37
N GLU A 162 13.63 -12.90 -19.91
CA GLU A 162 12.87 -12.31 -18.78
C GLU A 162 13.45 -12.64 -17.40
N SER A 163 14.17 -13.76 -17.28
CA SER A 163 14.92 -14.12 -16.06
C SER A 163 16.01 -13.08 -15.72
N LEU A 164 16.47 -12.34 -16.74
CA LEU A 164 17.49 -11.31 -16.62
C LEU A 164 16.90 -9.98 -16.11
N SER A 165 15.61 -9.71 -16.31
CA SER A 165 14.96 -8.47 -15.82
C SER A 165 14.67 -8.57 -14.32
N VAL A 166 14.10 -9.70 -13.89
CA VAL A 166 13.77 -9.96 -12.49
C VAL A 166 15.04 -10.16 -11.67
N SER A 167 16.03 -10.93 -12.15
CA SER A 167 17.30 -11.07 -11.43
C SER A 167 18.06 -9.75 -11.36
N LYS A 168 18.04 -8.90 -12.39
CA LYS A 168 18.72 -7.59 -12.37
C LYS A 168 18.00 -6.57 -11.49
N PHE A 169 16.68 -6.65 -11.37
CA PHE A 169 15.88 -5.86 -10.43
C PHE A 169 16.12 -6.32 -8.98
N LEU A 170 16.09 -7.64 -8.74
CA LEU A 170 16.42 -8.24 -7.45
C LEU A 170 17.88 -7.98 -7.06
N ASP A 171 18.84 -8.09 -7.99
CA ASP A 171 20.25 -7.77 -7.76
C ASP A 171 20.45 -6.28 -7.47
N THR A 172 19.65 -5.40 -8.09
CA THR A 172 19.67 -3.96 -7.79
C THR A 172 19.17 -3.72 -6.37
N ILE A 173 18.12 -4.40 -5.92
CA ILE A 173 17.62 -4.31 -4.53
C ILE A 173 18.65 -4.94 -3.57
N MET A 174 19.16 -6.13 -3.85
CA MET A 174 20.11 -6.87 -3.00
C MET A 174 21.48 -6.16 -2.88
N LYS A 175 21.89 -5.39 -3.89
CA LYS A 175 23.13 -4.58 -3.82
C LYS A 175 23.04 -3.41 -2.85
N TYR A 176 21.83 -2.96 -2.50
CA TYR A 176 21.60 -1.98 -1.44
C TYR A 176 21.34 -2.63 -0.06
N PHE A 177 21.07 -3.94 -0.02
CA PHE A 177 20.73 -4.69 1.19
C PHE A 177 21.56 -6.00 1.30
N GLU A 178 22.79 -5.93 1.84
CA GLU A 178 23.56 -7.12 2.26
C GLU A 178 23.38 -7.40 3.78
N PRO A 179 23.64 -8.62 4.33
CA PRO A 179 23.36 -9.98 3.86
C PRO A 179 22.58 -10.78 4.93
N THR A 180 21.49 -10.22 5.49
CA THR A 180 20.63 -10.89 6.49
C THR A 180 19.24 -11.29 5.99
N LEU A 181 18.88 -10.88 4.77
CA LEU A 181 17.65 -11.30 4.12
C LEU A 181 17.74 -12.76 3.66
N ARG A 182 17.23 -13.67 4.51
CA ARG A 182 16.83 -15.01 4.05
C ARG A 182 15.44 -14.90 3.42
N LEU A 183 15.37 -15.04 2.10
CA LEU A 183 14.11 -15.32 1.42
C LEU A 183 13.54 -16.65 1.93
N LEU A 184 12.38 -16.60 2.58
CA LEU A 184 11.52 -17.76 2.70
C LEU A 184 10.53 -17.70 1.54
N HIS A 185 10.77 -18.52 0.51
CA HIS A 185 9.74 -18.86 -0.47
C HIS A 185 8.65 -19.63 0.26
N PHE A 186 7.48 -19.03 0.40
CA PHE A 186 6.28 -19.78 0.77
C PHE A 186 5.57 -20.23 -0.50
N ASN A 187 5.87 -21.45 -0.94
CA ASN A 187 4.99 -22.19 -1.84
C ASN A 187 3.79 -22.65 -1.02
N TYR A 188 2.62 -22.05 -1.22
CA TYR A 188 1.37 -22.62 -0.72
C TYR A 188 0.80 -23.58 -1.78
N LYS A 189 0.45 -24.79 -1.32
CA LYS A 189 -0.29 -25.80 -2.09
C LYS A 189 -1.78 -25.47 -2.11
#